data_AF-A0A392NDM5-F1
#
_entry.id   AF-A0A392NDM5-F1
#
_cell.length_a   1.000
_cell.length_b   1.000
_cell.length_c   1.000
_cell.angle_alpha   90.00
_cell.angle_beta   90.00
_cell.angle_gamma   90.00
#
_symmetry.space_group_name_H-M   'P 1'
#
loop_
_entity.id
_entity.type
_entity.pdbx_description
1 polymer ?
#
loop_
_entity_poly.entity_id
_entity_poly.type
_entity_poly.pdbx_seq_one_letter_code
_entity_poly.pdbx_strand_id
1 'polypeptide(L)'
;MSTSPISSQTTAGDQVQRVKLLTSTDDNYGGVIVELDQLMDSTTFVSILRASILHWKQLGKKGVWIKLPIHLVSLAEALVKEGFWYHHAEPKYLMLVYWIPESPNTIPANATHRVGIGSFVMNEKHE
;
A
#
# COMPACT_ATOMS: atom_id res chain seq x y z
N MET A 1 60.04 33.24 -2.04
CA MET A 1 59.05 32.34 -1.41
C MET A 1 57.69 32.85 -1.89
N SER A 2 57.23 32.56 -3.12
CA SER A 2 56.85 31.23 -3.67
C SER A 2 55.83 30.58 -2.72
N THR A 3 54.56 30.32 -3.04
CA THR A 3 53.80 30.20 -4.30
C THR A 3 52.32 30.10 -3.92
N SER A 4 51.40 30.60 -4.74
CA SER A 4 49.98 30.19 -4.70
C SER A 4 49.82 28.71 -5.13
N PRO A 5 48.79 28.02 -4.65
CA PRO A 5 48.00 27.15 -5.54
C PRO A 5 46.48 27.39 -5.36
N ILE A 6 45.75 27.66 -6.44
CA ILE A 6 44.98 26.71 -7.27
C ILE A 6 43.61 26.36 -6.66
N SER A 7 42.61 26.86 -7.37
CA SER A 7 41.21 26.45 -7.37
C SER A 7 41.07 24.93 -7.47
N SER A 8 40.30 24.34 -6.55
CA SER A 8 39.63 23.06 -6.75
C SER A 8 38.13 23.30 -6.73
N GLN A 9 37.58 23.61 -7.92
CA GLN A 9 36.26 23.12 -8.27
C GLN A 9 36.28 21.61 -8.08
N THR A 10 35.34 21.05 -7.33
CA THR A 10 34.49 19.92 -7.70
C THR A 10 33.73 19.49 -6.45
N THR A 11 32.43 19.76 -6.45
CA THR A 11 31.47 18.70 -6.15
C THR A 11 30.21 19.14 -6.84
N ALA A 12 30.02 18.61 -8.04
CA ALA A 12 28.69 18.42 -8.58
C ALA A 12 27.88 17.79 -7.45
N GLY A 13 27.02 18.59 -6.83
CA GLY A 13 26.10 18.10 -5.84
C GLY A 13 25.25 17.07 -6.55
N ASP A 14 25.57 15.80 -6.28
CA ASP A 14 24.79 14.64 -6.64
C ASP A 14 23.42 14.82 -5.97
N GLN A 15 22.56 15.57 -6.65
CA GLN A 15 21.17 15.74 -6.30
C GLN A 15 20.50 14.42 -6.69
N VAL A 16 20.81 13.36 -5.95
CA VAL A 16 20.04 12.12 -5.97
C VAL A 16 18.66 12.55 -5.50
N GLN A 17 17.78 12.74 -6.48
CA GLN A 17 16.40 13.13 -6.26
C GLN A 17 15.80 12.06 -5.35
N ARG A 18 15.63 12.38 -4.06
CA ARG A 18 15.18 11.42 -3.06
C ARG A 18 13.79 10.97 -3.48
N VAL A 19 13.71 9.76 -4.03
CA VAL A 19 12.47 9.22 -4.57
C VAL A 19 11.46 9.16 -3.44
N LYS A 20 10.36 9.91 -3.56
CA LYS A 20 9.28 9.89 -2.57
C LYS A 20 8.59 8.53 -2.65
N LEU A 21 8.50 7.84 -1.52
CA LEU A 21 7.82 6.57 -1.36
C LEU A 21 6.57 6.73 -0.46
N LEU A 22 5.61 5.83 -0.61
CA LEU A 22 4.44 5.76 0.28
C LEU A 22 4.88 5.27 1.65
N THR A 23 4.42 5.97 2.70
CA THR A 23 4.52 5.48 4.07
C THR A 23 3.69 4.22 4.21
N SER A 24 4.27 3.18 4.79
CA SER A 24 3.62 1.89 4.98
C SER A 24 4.02 1.25 6.30
N THR A 25 3.19 0.33 6.78
CA THR A 25 3.47 -0.56 7.90
C THR A 25 3.49 -2.00 7.43
N ASP A 26 4.36 -2.84 8.01
CA ASP A 26 4.41 -4.25 7.69
C ASP A 26 3.21 -5.03 8.24
N ASP A 27 2.70 -5.99 7.46
CA ASP A 27 1.75 -6.98 7.95
C ASP A 27 2.46 -8.26 8.46
N ASN A 28 1.71 -9.15 9.10
CA ASN A 28 2.25 -10.38 9.69
C ASN A 28 2.65 -11.46 8.67
N TYR A 29 2.40 -11.25 7.39
CA TYR A 29 2.54 -12.24 6.31
C TYR A 29 3.54 -11.80 5.23
N GLY A 30 4.34 -10.76 5.52
CA GLY A 30 5.35 -10.23 4.60
C GLY A 30 4.78 -9.30 3.53
N GLY A 31 3.57 -8.78 3.73
CA GLY A 31 3.01 -7.67 2.98
C GLY A 31 3.19 -6.32 3.67
N VAL A 32 2.61 -5.29 3.07
CA VAL A 32 2.66 -3.91 3.54
C VAL A 32 1.27 -3.27 3.44
N ILE A 33 0.95 -2.39 4.38
CA ILE A 33 -0.31 -1.65 4.46
C ILE A 33 -0.01 -0.16 4.31
N VAL A 34 -0.70 0.48 3.38
CA VAL A 34 -0.67 1.93 3.15
C VAL A 34 -2.04 2.51 3.49
N GLU A 35 -2.05 3.49 4.38
CA GLU A 35 -3.23 4.32 4.61
C GLU A 35 -3.03 5.66 3.92
N LEU A 36 -3.88 5.97 2.92
CA LEU A 36 -3.81 7.25 2.24
C LEU A 36 -4.54 8.31 3.06
N ASP A 37 -3.94 9.48 3.20
CA ASP A 37 -4.47 10.61 3.97
C ASP A 37 -4.35 11.95 3.25
N GLN A 38 -3.47 12.04 2.24
CA GLN A 38 -3.16 13.25 1.51
C GLN A 38 -3.84 13.30 0.14
N LEU A 39 -4.46 14.45 -0.15
CA LEU A 39 -4.90 14.78 -1.50
C LEU A 39 -3.70 14.91 -2.43
N MET A 40 -3.77 14.23 -3.56
CA MET A 40 -2.75 14.29 -4.61
C MET A 40 -3.39 14.03 -5.97
N ASP A 41 -2.78 14.58 -7.02
CA ASP A 41 -3.19 14.24 -8.38
C ASP A 41 -2.78 12.81 -8.74
N SER A 42 -3.53 12.22 -9.68
CA SER A 42 -3.34 10.83 -10.09
C SER A 42 -1.95 10.56 -10.69
N THR A 43 -1.39 11.51 -11.45
CA THR A 43 -0.09 11.33 -12.12
C THR A 43 1.06 11.29 -11.12
N THR A 44 1.05 12.22 -10.16
CA THR A 44 2.01 12.24 -9.04
C THR A 44 1.86 10.98 -8.20
N PHE A 45 0.62 10.59 -7.87
CA PHE A 45 0.35 9.37 -7.11
C PHE A 45 0.91 8.12 -7.79
N VAL A 46 0.61 7.91 -9.06
CA VAL A 46 1.07 6.73 -9.82
C VAL A 46 2.60 6.67 -9.86
N SER A 47 3.28 7.81 -9.97
CA SER A 47 4.73 7.87 -9.99
C SER A 47 5.33 7.42 -8.65
N ILE A 48 4.76 7.90 -7.53
CA ILE A 48 5.14 7.49 -6.17
C ILE A 48 4.79 6.02 -5.92
N LEU A 49 3.62 5.56 -6.36
CA LEU A 49 3.15 4.19 -6.21
C LEU A 49 4.07 3.20 -6.91
N ARG A 50 4.42 3.45 -8.18
CA ARG A 50 5.35 2.60 -8.95
C ARG A 50 6.72 2.50 -8.28
N ALA A 51 7.27 3.63 -7.82
CA ALA A 51 8.51 3.64 -7.07
C ALA A 51 8.41 2.82 -5.77
N SER A 52 7.29 2.92 -5.06
CA SER A 52 7.03 2.18 -3.82
C SER A 52 6.92 0.67 -4.07
N ILE A 53 6.22 0.25 -5.12
CA ILE A 53 6.11 -1.16 -5.51
C ILE A 53 7.48 -1.74 -5.86
N LEU A 54 8.30 -1.01 -6.62
CA LEU A 54 9.66 -1.44 -6.94
C LEU A 54 10.51 -1.60 -5.68
N HIS A 55 10.40 -0.66 -4.74
CA HIS A 55 11.09 -0.73 -3.46
C HIS A 55 10.64 -1.96 -2.64
N TRP A 56 9.34 -2.18 -2.49
CA TRP A 56 8.79 -3.34 -1.78
C TRP A 56 9.15 -4.67 -2.45
N LYS A 57 9.22 -4.69 -3.79
CA LYS A 57 9.71 -5.86 -4.54
C LYS A 57 11.16 -6.19 -4.19
N GLN A 58 12.04 -5.20 -4.09
CA GLN A 58 13.43 -5.40 -3.69
C GLN A 58 13.56 -5.90 -2.24
N LEU A 59 12.65 -5.49 -1.36
CA LEU A 59 12.57 -5.96 0.02
C LEU A 59 11.92 -7.35 0.16
N GLY A 60 11.51 -7.98 -0.93
CA GLY A 60 10.85 -9.29 -0.90
C GLY A 60 9.44 -9.26 -0.29
N LYS A 61 8.78 -8.10 -0.29
CA LYS A 61 7.38 -7.98 0.16
C LYS A 61 6.43 -8.66 -0.83
N LYS A 62 5.29 -9.11 -0.32
CA LYS A 62 4.30 -9.89 -1.07
C LYS A 62 3.04 -9.09 -1.41
N GLY A 63 2.11 -8.99 -0.46
CA GLY A 63 0.87 -8.24 -0.63
C GLY A 63 1.05 -6.75 -0.35
N VAL A 64 0.48 -5.89 -1.18
CA VAL A 64 0.38 -4.45 -0.94
C VAL A 64 -1.09 -4.12 -0.73
N TRP A 65 -1.42 -3.66 0.47
CA TRP A 65 -2.76 -3.25 0.85
C TRP A 65 -2.86 -1.73 0.83
N ILE A 66 -3.85 -1.19 0.14
CA ILE A 66 -4.11 0.26 0.10
C ILE A 66 -5.51 0.51 0.64
N LYS A 67 -5.56 1.17 1.79
CA LYS A 67 -6.77 1.72 2.37
C LYS A 67 -7.00 3.10 1.78
N LEU A 68 -7.97 3.19 0.88
CA LEU A 68 -8.35 4.40 0.16
C LEU A 68 -9.57 5.04 0.82
N PRO A 69 -9.44 6.17 1.54
CA PRO A 69 -10.59 6.89 2.07
C PRO A 69 -11.53 7.37 0.97
N ILE A 70 -12.82 7.47 1.30
CA ILE A 70 -13.87 7.87 0.35
C ILE A 70 -13.62 9.24 -0.30
N HIS A 71 -12.97 10.18 0.40
CA HIS A 71 -12.67 11.50 -0.14
C HIS A 71 -11.50 11.51 -1.15
N LEU A 72 -10.77 10.39 -1.27
CA LEU A 72 -9.69 10.20 -2.26
C LEU A 72 -10.10 9.26 -3.41
N VAL A 73 -11.40 9.02 -3.60
CA VAL A 73 -11.93 8.06 -4.58
C VAL A 73 -11.45 8.28 -6.02
N SER A 74 -11.03 9.50 -6.38
CA SER A 74 -10.41 9.80 -7.68
C SER A 74 -9.14 8.99 -7.98
N LEU A 75 -8.47 8.46 -6.95
CA LEU A 75 -7.28 7.60 -7.10
C LEU A 75 -7.64 6.12 -7.34
N ALA A 76 -8.90 5.71 -7.18
CA ALA A 76 -9.31 4.32 -7.33
C ALA A 76 -9.04 3.79 -8.75
N GLU A 77 -9.36 4.57 -9.78
CA GLU A 77 -9.10 4.20 -11.17
C GLU A 77 -7.60 4.02 -11.43
N ALA A 78 -6.77 4.91 -10.86
CA ALA A 78 -5.32 4.85 -11.00
C ALA A 78 -4.76 3.55 -10.38
N LEU A 79 -5.24 3.19 -9.18
CA LEU A 79 -4.87 1.94 -8.53
C LEU A 79 -5.21 0.71 -9.37
N VAL A 80 -6.43 0.65 -9.90
CA VAL A 80 -6.89 -0.47 -10.73
C VAL A 80 -6.05 -0.59 -12.00
N LYS A 81 -5.70 0.54 -12.64
CA LYS A 81 -4.81 0.56 -13.81
C LYS A 81 -3.40 0.07 -13.51
N GLU A 82 -2.91 0.26 -12.28
CA GLU A 82 -1.62 -0.28 -11.80
C GLU A 82 -1.72 -1.74 -11.31
N GLY A 83 -2.88 -2.39 -11.48
CA GLY A 83 -3.08 -3.81 -11.23
C GLY A 83 -3.64 -4.16 -9.85
N PHE A 84 -4.03 -3.17 -9.04
CA PHE A 84 -4.74 -3.44 -7.79
C PHE A 84 -6.17 -3.91 -8.06
N TRP A 85 -6.70 -4.78 -7.21
CA TRP A 85 -8.11 -5.17 -7.22
C TRP A 85 -8.78 -4.90 -5.88
N TYR A 86 -10.11 -4.81 -5.89
CA TYR A 86 -10.89 -4.61 -4.67
C TYR A 86 -10.91 -5.87 -3.81
N HIS A 87 -10.62 -5.70 -2.51
CA HIS A 87 -10.74 -6.77 -1.53
C HIS A 87 -11.97 -6.60 -0.64
N HIS A 88 -12.20 -5.41 -0.09
CA HIS A 88 -13.44 -5.12 0.63
C HIS A 88 -13.68 -3.62 0.66
N ALA A 89 -14.90 -3.22 1.03
CA ALA A 89 -15.25 -1.83 1.22
C ALA A 89 -16.00 -1.67 2.54
N GLU A 90 -15.75 -0.56 3.21
CA GLU A 90 -16.50 -0.05 4.35
C GLU A 90 -17.15 1.28 3.96
N PRO A 91 -18.12 1.82 4.72
CA PRO A 91 -18.79 3.06 4.36
C PRO A 91 -17.87 4.27 4.11
N LYS A 92 -16.64 4.25 4.66
CA LYS A 92 -15.69 5.38 4.61
C LYS A 92 -14.42 5.08 3.82
N TYR A 93 -14.19 3.85 3.38
CA TYR A 93 -12.97 3.52 2.63
C TYR A 93 -13.15 2.27 1.76
N LEU A 94 -12.31 2.18 0.73
CA LEU A 94 -12.12 0.99 -0.09
C LEU A 94 -10.77 0.37 0.26
N MET A 95 -10.72 -0.94 0.48
CA MET A 95 -9.48 -1.70 0.58
C MET A 95 -9.16 -2.34 -0.76
N LEU A 96 -8.03 -1.95 -1.33
CA LEU A 96 -7.48 -2.55 -2.53
C LEU A 96 -6.23 -3.34 -2.19
N VAL A 97 -5.93 -4.35 -3.00
CA VAL A 97 -4.73 -5.16 -2.81
C VAL A 97 -4.05 -5.47 -4.13
N TYR A 98 -2.73 -5.59 -4.10
CA TYR A 98 -1.87 -6.02 -5.20
C TYR A 98 -0.90 -7.10 -4.71
N TRP A 99 -0.63 -8.10 -5.54
CA TRP A 99 0.32 -9.17 -5.24
C TRP A 99 1.57 -9.00 -6.10
N ILE A 100 2.70 -8.70 -5.44
CA ILE A 100 3.99 -8.44 -6.11
C ILE A 100 4.61 -9.70 -6.73
N PRO A 101 4.63 -10.87 -6.07
CA PRO A 101 5.32 -12.05 -6.59
C PRO A 101 4.60 -12.67 -7.79
N GLU A 102 5.37 -13.35 -8.65
CA GLU A 102 4.83 -14.22 -9.70
C GLU A 102 4.32 -15.57 -9.15
N SER A 103 4.67 -15.90 -7.90
CA SER A 103 4.16 -17.09 -7.23
C SER A 103 2.64 -17.00 -7.00
N PRO A 104 1.95 -18.14 -6.83
CA PRO A 104 0.51 -18.14 -6.54
C PRO A 104 0.15 -17.18 -5.41
N ASN A 105 -0.92 -16.42 -5.64
CA ASN A 105 -1.44 -15.46 -4.68
C ASN A 105 -2.04 -16.18 -3.46
N THR A 106 -1.60 -15.81 -2.26
CA THR A 106 -2.10 -16.38 -1.00
C THR A 106 -3.02 -15.44 -0.22
N ILE A 107 -3.41 -14.30 -0.81
CA ILE A 107 -4.38 -13.39 -0.21
C ILE A 107 -5.74 -14.12 -0.13
N PRO A 108 -6.36 -14.19 1.06
CA PRO A 108 -7.67 -14.81 1.21
C PRO A 108 -8.71 -14.13 0.32
N ALA A 109 -9.66 -14.92 -0.19
CA ALA A 109 -10.83 -14.34 -0.83
C ALA A 109 -11.67 -13.56 0.20
N ASN A 110 -12.40 -12.56 -0.31
CA ASN A 110 -13.32 -11.73 0.46
C ASN A 110 -14.33 -12.59 1.24
N ALA A 111 -14.92 -12.07 2.31
CA ALA A 111 -15.91 -12.80 3.10
C ALA A 111 -17.06 -13.32 2.21
N THR A 112 -17.13 -14.64 2.06
CA THR A 112 -18.11 -15.32 1.19
C THR A 112 -19.34 -15.80 1.95
N HIS A 113 -19.27 -15.89 3.28
CA HIS A 113 -20.31 -16.51 4.10
C HIS A 113 -20.74 -15.59 5.26
N ARG A 114 -22.03 -15.67 5.60
CA ARG A 114 -22.58 -15.06 6.80
C ARG A 114 -22.62 -16.12 7.90
N VAL A 115 -22.07 -15.80 9.07
CA VAL A 115 -22.16 -16.64 10.26
C VAL A 115 -23.28 -16.12 11.15
N GLY A 116 -24.29 -16.94 11.41
CA GLY A 116 -25.37 -16.67 12.36
C GLY A 116 -25.29 -17.62 13.54
N ILE A 117 -25.50 -17.12 14.74
CA ILE A 117 -25.52 -17.93 15.97
C ILE A 117 -26.94 -17.89 16.53
N GLY A 118 -27.56 -19.06 16.68
CA GLY A 118 -28.80 -19.23 17.43
C GLY A 118 -28.49 -19.86 18.78
N SER A 119 -29.07 -19.34 19.86
CA SER A 119 -29.00 -19.95 21.18
C SER A 119 -30.40 -20.40 21.59
N PHE A 120 -30.49 -21.65 22.06
CA PHE A 120 -31.68 -22.20 22.67
C PHE A 120 -31.35 -22.50 24.13
N VAL A 121 -32.04 -21.82 25.05
CA VAL A 121 -31.79 -21.92 26.48
C VAL A 121 -32.97 -22.68 27.09
N MET A 122 -32.72 -23.85 27.65
CA MET A 122 -33.72 -24.60 28.42
C MET A 122 -33.48 -24.41 29.92
N ASN A 123 -34.57 -24.23 30.67
CA ASN A 123 -34.54 -24.37 32.12
C ASN A 123 -34.72 -25.85 32.52
N GLU A 124 -34.49 -26.19 33.80
CA GLU A 124 -34.69 -27.57 34.31
C GLU A 124 -36.15 -28.05 34.22
N LYS A 125 -37.10 -27.11 34.03
CA LYS A 125 -38.53 -27.39 33.90
C LYS A 125 -38.96 -27.74 32.47
N HIS A 126 -38.04 -27.69 31.49
CA HIS A 126 -38.33 -27.90 30.08
C HIS A 126 -39.39 -26.92 29.52
N GLU A 127 -39.41 -25.67 30.02
CA GLU A 127 -40.28 -24.57 29.54
C GLU A 127 -39.55 -23.64 28.56
#